data_AF-A0A1X7K370-F1
#
_entry.id   AF-A0A1X7K370-F1
#
_cell.length_a   1.000
_cell.length_b   1.000
_cell.length_c   1.000
_cell.angle_alpha   90.00
_cell.angle_beta   90.00
_cell.angle_gamma   90.00
#
_symmetry.space_group_name_H-M   'P 1'
#
loop_
_entity.id
_entity.type
_entity.pdbx_description
1 polymer ?
#
loop_
_entity_poly.entity_id
_entity_poly.type
_entity_poly.pdbx_seq_one_letter_code
_entity_poly.pdbx_strand_id
1 'polypeptide(L)'
;MTIPNLPTDNLYKFGFVFSIIVFIFFIYYHNKKVEYFQKMDLELKFKELDLDLKYSRLTEDFLYVAESFKSNRDSEMGDVLSKKFEELDNSKLKADSTLVLYNEKVGQFNVQKEEFENTQCLYYIAIGVSLFFSIICGLLWYCKSQKFEDRITKLRYLEMKQKLQQ
;
A
#
# COMPACT_ATOMS: atom_id res chain seq x y z
N MET A 1 -9.07 31.17 -45.68
CA MET A 1 -9.79 30.89 -44.43
C MET A 1 -8.78 30.90 -43.28
N THR A 2 -8.80 31.93 -42.45
CA THR A 2 -8.02 31.98 -41.21
C THR A 2 -8.75 31.16 -40.17
N ILE A 3 -8.19 30.00 -39.80
CA ILE A 3 -8.67 29.24 -38.65
C ILE A 3 -8.55 30.16 -37.43
N PRO A 4 -9.62 30.40 -36.67
CA PRO A 4 -9.54 31.24 -35.49
C PRO A 4 -8.49 30.64 -34.53
N ASN A 5 -7.50 31.45 -34.13
CA ASN A 5 -6.58 31.09 -33.07
C ASN A 5 -7.38 30.94 -31.77
N LEU A 6 -7.81 29.71 -31.47
CA LEU A 6 -8.21 29.32 -30.13
C LEU A 6 -7.08 29.72 -29.16
N PRO A 7 -7.38 30.06 -27.90
CA PRO A 7 -6.39 30.42 -26.88
C PRO A 7 -5.58 29.18 -26.49
N THR A 8 -4.72 28.76 -27.42
CA THR A 8 -3.88 27.56 -27.39
C THR A 8 -2.68 27.75 -26.47
N ASP A 9 -2.33 29.00 -26.15
CA ASP A 9 -1.27 29.32 -25.18
C ASP A 9 -1.50 28.66 -23.82
N ASN A 10 -2.76 28.65 -23.36
CA ASN A 10 -3.09 28.08 -22.07
C ASN A 10 -3.24 26.56 -22.11
N LEU A 11 -3.58 25.97 -23.27
CA LEU A 11 -3.86 24.55 -23.39
C LEU A 11 -2.64 23.68 -23.03
N TYR A 12 -1.46 24.03 -23.56
CA TYR A 12 -0.24 23.25 -23.31
C TYR A 12 0.23 23.38 -21.86
N LYS A 13 0.11 24.58 -21.28
CA LYS A 13 0.42 24.84 -19.86
C LYS A 13 -0.51 24.06 -18.94
N PHE A 14 -1.82 24.09 -19.19
CA PHE A 14 -2.79 23.32 -18.41
C PHE A 14 -2.57 21.82 -18.58
N GLY A 15 -2.33 21.34 -19.80
CA GLY A 15 -2.01 19.93 -20.06
C GLY A 15 -0.77 19.46 -19.33
N PHE A 16 0.29 20.29 -19.30
CA PHE A 16 1.52 20.00 -18.57
C PHE A 16 1.29 19.92 -17.05
N VAL A 17 0.65 20.93 -16.46
CA VAL A 17 0.37 20.94 -15.02
C VAL A 17 -0.56 19.79 -14.63
N PHE A 18 -1.62 19.55 -15.41
CA PHE A 18 -2.57 18.47 -15.16
C PHE A 18 -1.90 17.08 -15.24
N SER A 19 -1.09 16.84 -16.25
CA SER A 19 -0.37 15.55 -16.39
C SER A 19 0.63 15.31 -15.26
N ILE A 20 1.30 16.34 -14.75
CA ILE A 20 2.13 16.24 -13.53
C ILE A 20 1.28 15.87 -12.31
N ILE A 21 0.13 16.53 -12.11
CA ILE A 21 -0.75 16.23 -10.98
C ILE A 21 -1.22 14.77 -11.04
N VAL A 22 -1.66 14.32 -12.23
CA VAL A 22 -2.09 12.94 -12.47
C VAL A 22 -0.95 11.95 -12.24
N PHE A 23 0.26 12.25 -12.70
CA PHE A 23 1.46 11.45 -12.47
C PHE A 23 1.76 11.29 -10.98
N ILE A 24 1.79 12.39 -10.23
CA ILE A 24 2.00 12.38 -8.77
C ILE A 24 0.90 11.59 -8.07
N PHE A 25 -0.36 11.77 -8.48
CA PHE A 25 -1.50 11.05 -7.93
C PHE A 25 -1.36 9.52 -8.09
N PHE A 26 -1.03 9.05 -9.30
CA PHE A 26 -0.86 7.61 -9.54
C PHE A 26 0.31 7.02 -8.77
N ILE A 27 1.45 7.72 -8.71
CA ILE A 27 2.60 7.27 -7.90
C ILE A 27 2.21 7.19 -6.43
N TYR A 28 1.57 8.24 -5.90
CA TYR A 28 1.14 8.28 -4.51
C TYR A 28 0.18 7.13 -4.18
N TYR A 29 -0.85 6.94 -5.01
CA TYR A 29 -1.84 5.89 -4.79
C TYR A 29 -1.22 4.48 -4.89
N HIS A 30 -0.37 4.25 -5.88
CA HIS A 30 0.35 2.99 -6.04
C HIS A 30 1.20 2.68 -4.80
N ASN A 31 2.03 3.63 -4.36
CA ASN A 31 2.87 3.46 -3.17
C ASN A 31 2.05 3.21 -1.91
N LYS A 32 0.91 3.90 -1.75
CA LYS A 32 0.01 3.67 -0.61
C LYS A 32 -0.58 2.28 -0.59
N LYS A 33 -0.95 1.73 -1.75
CA LYS A 33 -1.42 0.35 -1.87
C LYS A 33 -0.31 -0.65 -1.57
N VAL A 34 0.90 -0.45 -2.08
CA VAL A 34 2.07 -1.30 -1.76
C VAL A 34 2.32 -1.32 -0.26
N GLU A 35 2.37 -0.14 0.39
CA GLU A 35 2.57 -0.01 1.84
C GLU A 35 1.48 -0.74 2.64
N TYR A 36 0.22 -0.64 2.21
CA TYR A 36 -0.90 -1.36 2.83
C TYR A 36 -0.71 -2.87 2.80
N PHE A 37 -0.38 -3.45 1.63
CA PHE A 37 -0.20 -4.89 1.49
C PHE A 37 1.02 -5.39 2.27
N GLN A 38 2.11 -4.63 2.32
CA GLN A 38 3.29 -4.97 3.13
C GLN A 38 2.97 -5.03 4.63
N LYS A 39 2.22 -4.05 5.14
CA LYS A 39 1.81 -4.02 6.55
C LYS A 39 0.89 -5.19 6.89
N MET A 40 -0.07 -5.47 6.03
CA MET A 40 -0.99 -6.59 6.20
C MET A 40 -0.29 -7.95 6.14
N ASP A 41 0.63 -8.15 5.20
CA ASP A 41 1.44 -9.37 5.10
C ASP A 41 2.23 -9.62 6.40
N LEU A 42 2.82 -8.55 6.95
CA LEU A 42 3.57 -8.59 8.19
C LEU A 42 2.67 -8.86 9.41
N GLU A 43 1.49 -8.24 9.47
CA GLU A 43 0.50 -8.52 10.52
C GLU A 43 0.04 -9.99 10.51
N LEU A 44 -0.22 -10.54 9.31
CA LEU A 44 -0.61 -11.94 9.16
C LEU A 44 0.52 -12.88 9.61
N LYS A 45 1.76 -12.62 9.21
CA LYS A 45 2.94 -13.39 9.66
C LYS A 45 3.13 -13.36 11.18
N PHE A 46 2.93 -12.20 11.82
CA PHE A 46 3.01 -12.11 13.27
C PHE A 46 1.88 -12.90 13.95
N LYS A 47 0.68 -12.86 13.38
CA LYS A 47 -0.46 -13.61 13.92
C LYS A 47 -0.30 -15.12 13.72
N GLU A 48 0.29 -15.55 12.62
CA GLU A 48 0.67 -16.95 12.38
C GLU A 48 1.64 -17.43 13.46
N LEU A 49 2.72 -16.68 13.70
CA LEU A 49 3.71 -17.00 14.71
C LEU A 49 3.10 -17.05 16.13
N ASP A 50 2.21 -16.12 16.46
CA ASP A 50 1.51 -16.11 17.76
C ASP A 50 0.62 -17.35 17.94
N LEU A 51 -0.10 -17.75 16.88
CA LEU A 51 -0.90 -18.98 16.89
C LEU A 51 -0.02 -20.22 17.06
N ASP A 52 1.08 -20.31 16.31
CA ASP A 52 2.02 -21.44 16.42
C ASP A 52 2.60 -21.57 17.83
N LEU A 53 3.02 -20.46 18.44
CA LEU A 53 3.50 -20.44 19.82
C LEU A 53 2.40 -20.86 20.81
N LYS A 54 1.17 -20.42 20.59
CA LYS A 54 0.02 -20.79 21.43
C LYS A 54 -0.30 -22.28 21.33
N TYR A 55 -0.28 -22.86 20.12
CA TYR A 55 -0.47 -24.29 19.93
C TYR A 55 0.68 -25.11 20.52
N SER A 56 1.93 -24.65 20.39
CA SER A 56 3.09 -25.31 21.00
C SER A 56 2.94 -25.38 22.52
N ARG A 57 2.58 -24.27 23.17
CA ARG A 57 2.35 -24.21 24.63
C ARG A 57 1.19 -25.10 25.07
N LEU A 58 0.06 -25.02 24.37
CA LEU A 58 -1.09 -25.88 24.66
C LEU A 58 -0.70 -27.36 24.58
N THR A 59 0.10 -27.73 23.58
CA THR A 59 0.58 -29.11 23.41
C THR A 59 1.49 -29.55 24.56
N GLU A 60 2.42 -28.69 24.99
CA GLU A 60 3.27 -28.94 26.15
C GLU A 60 2.46 -29.09 27.44
N ASP A 61 1.47 -28.22 27.67
CA ASP A 61 0.59 -28.27 28.85
C ASP A 61 -0.24 -29.56 28.84
N PHE A 62 -0.79 -29.96 27.69
CA PHE A 62 -1.50 -31.23 27.55
C PHE A 62 -0.62 -32.44 27.88
N LEU A 63 0.62 -32.47 27.39
CA LEU A 63 1.57 -33.54 27.67
C LEU A 63 1.90 -33.60 29.17
N TYR A 64 2.16 -32.45 29.79
CA TYR A 64 2.45 -32.36 31.23
C TYR A 64 1.29 -32.86 32.09
N VAL A 65 0.05 -32.44 31.80
CA VAL A 65 -1.13 -32.88 32.56
C VAL A 65 -1.39 -34.37 32.32
N ALA A 66 -1.21 -34.87 31.09
CA ALA A 66 -1.35 -36.29 30.77
C ALA A 66 -0.34 -37.18 31.53
N GLU A 67 0.91 -36.73 31.63
CA GLU A 67 1.96 -37.45 32.37
C GLU A 67 1.73 -37.41 33.89
N SER A 68 1.24 -36.27 34.40
CA SER A 68 0.83 -36.11 35.80
C SER A 68 -0.34 -37.05 36.17
N PHE A 69 -1.27 -37.27 35.24
CA PHE A 69 -2.38 -38.21 35.42
C PHE A 69 -1.92 -39.67 35.50
N LYS A 70 -0.87 -40.04 34.75
CA LYS A 70 -0.33 -41.42 34.77
C LYS A 70 0.41 -41.74 36.07
N SER A 71 1.00 -40.73 36.73
CA SER A 71 1.84 -40.90 37.91
C SER A 71 1.07 -40.81 39.25
N ASN A 72 -0.03 -40.06 39.32
CA ASN A 72 -0.82 -39.91 40.55
C ASN A 72 -2.12 -40.73 40.52
N ARG A 73 -2.29 -41.65 41.47
CA ARG A 73 -3.50 -42.49 41.64
C ARG A 73 -4.47 -42.01 42.73
N ASP A 74 -4.17 -40.89 43.40
CA ASP A 74 -5.04 -40.35 44.44
C ASP A 74 -6.29 -39.70 43.85
N SER A 75 -7.47 -40.02 44.42
CA SER A 75 -8.77 -39.61 43.88
C SER A 75 -8.97 -38.10 43.89
N GLU A 76 -8.40 -37.38 44.86
CA GLU A 76 -8.52 -35.92 44.98
C GLU A 76 -7.65 -35.19 43.95
N MET A 77 -6.46 -35.72 43.64
CA MET A 77 -5.60 -35.19 42.58
C MET A 77 -6.19 -35.45 41.18
N GLY A 78 -6.90 -36.57 41.01
CA GLY A 78 -7.61 -36.91 39.77
C GLY A 78 -8.66 -35.87 39.38
N ASP A 79 -9.47 -35.39 40.33
CA ASP A 79 -10.49 -34.36 40.07
C ASP A 79 -9.87 -33.01 39.67
N VAL A 80 -8.77 -32.62 40.31
CA VAL A 80 -8.05 -31.38 39.97
C VAL A 80 -7.45 -31.45 38.56
N LEU A 81 -6.83 -32.59 38.21
CA LEU A 81 -6.27 -32.78 36.88
C LEU A 81 -7.36 -32.89 35.81
N SER A 82 -8.51 -33.48 36.12
CA SER A 82 -9.66 -33.55 35.20
C SER A 82 -10.18 -32.16 34.84
N LYS A 83 -10.30 -31.26 35.82
CA LYS A 83 -10.68 -29.86 35.58
C LYS A 83 -9.67 -29.13 34.71
N LYS A 84 -8.37 -29.32 34.96
CA LYS A 84 -7.30 -28.75 34.12
C LYS A 84 -7.36 -29.28 32.68
N PHE A 85 -7.69 -30.55 32.49
CA PHE A 85 -7.88 -31.12 31.16
C PHE A 85 -9.05 -30.44 30.41
N GLU A 86 -10.17 -30.22 31.10
CA GLU A 86 -11.33 -29.52 30.53
C GLU A 86 -11.02 -28.05 30.20
N GLU A 87 -10.24 -27.36 31.04
CA GLU A 87 -9.76 -25.99 30.78
C GLU A 87 -8.85 -25.92 29.55
N LEU A 88 -7.94 -26.90 29.39
CA LEU A 88 -7.06 -27.01 28.23
C LEU A 88 -7.83 -27.33 26.96
N ASP A 89 -8.83 -28.21 27.02
CA ASP A 89 -9.68 -28.55 25.87
C ASP A 89 -10.52 -27.35 25.42
N ASN A 90 -11.11 -26.61 26.37
CA ASN A 90 -11.78 -25.35 26.08
C ASN A 90 -10.84 -24.28 25.48
N SER A 91 -9.58 -24.24 25.94
CA SER A 91 -8.58 -23.33 25.42
C SER A 91 -8.14 -23.70 24.00
N LYS A 92 -8.08 -25.01 23.70
CA LYS A 92 -7.84 -25.54 22.35
C LYS A 92 -8.99 -25.20 21.40
N LEU A 93 -10.25 -25.40 21.81
CA LEU A 93 -11.42 -24.99 21.01
C LEU A 93 -11.41 -23.50 20.67
N LYS A 94 -10.97 -22.64 21.61
CA LYS A 94 -10.78 -21.20 21.35
C LYS A 94 -9.63 -20.92 20.38
N ALA A 95 -8.54 -21.67 20.46
CA ALA A 95 -7.43 -21.56 19.50
C ALA A 95 -7.90 -21.97 18.10
N ASP A 96 -8.64 -23.08 17.98
CA ASP A 96 -9.16 -23.60 16.72
C ASP A 96 -10.13 -22.61 16.05
N SER A 97 -11.04 -21.99 16.82
CA SER A 97 -11.90 -20.94 16.26
C SER A 97 -11.11 -19.70 15.82
N THR A 98 -10.04 -19.34 16.54
CA THR A 98 -9.14 -18.24 16.13
C THR A 98 -8.37 -18.58 14.85
N LEU A 99 -7.96 -19.84 14.69
CA LEU A 99 -7.29 -20.35 13.49
C LEU A 99 -8.21 -20.31 12.28
N VAL A 100 -9.48 -20.69 12.43
CA VAL A 100 -10.48 -20.58 11.35
C VAL A 100 -10.64 -19.12 10.89
N LEU A 101 -10.80 -18.19 11.83
CA LEU A 101 -10.90 -16.76 11.52
C LEU A 101 -9.63 -16.21 10.88
N TYR A 102 -8.46 -16.70 11.31
CA TYR A 102 -7.17 -16.36 10.70
C TYR A 102 -7.11 -16.83 9.24
N ASN A 103 -7.46 -18.09 8.97
CA ASN A 103 -7.46 -18.66 7.63
C ASN A 103 -8.43 -17.94 6.69
N GLU A 104 -9.60 -17.53 7.19
CA GLU A 104 -10.52 -16.70 6.42
C GLU A 104 -9.90 -15.33 6.06
N LYS A 105 -9.27 -14.66 7.04
CA LYS A 105 -8.58 -13.38 6.81
C LYS A 105 -7.43 -13.52 5.81
N VAL A 106 -6.66 -14.61 5.89
CA VAL A 106 -5.59 -14.93 4.92
C VAL A 106 -6.17 -15.15 3.53
N GLY A 107 -7.28 -15.90 3.41
CA GLY A 107 -7.97 -16.11 2.15
C GLY A 107 -8.42 -14.80 1.51
N GLN A 108 -9.09 -13.93 2.28
CA GLN A 108 -9.51 -12.61 1.80
C GLN A 108 -8.33 -11.73 1.41
N PHE A 109 -7.24 -11.75 2.19
CA PHE A 109 -6.01 -11.02 1.88
C PHE A 109 -5.38 -11.50 0.56
N ASN A 110 -5.31 -12.81 0.34
CA ASN A 110 -4.73 -13.38 -0.88
C ASN A 110 -5.53 -12.98 -2.12
N VAL A 111 -6.87 -12.99 -2.05
CA VAL A 111 -7.73 -12.50 -3.15
C VAL A 111 -7.45 -11.02 -3.45
N GLN A 112 -7.42 -10.17 -2.41
CA GLN A 112 -7.12 -8.74 -2.60
C GLN A 112 -5.71 -8.50 -3.14
N LYS A 113 -4.74 -9.32 -2.71
CA LYS A 113 -3.36 -9.25 -3.17
C LYS A 113 -3.25 -9.65 -4.64
N GLU A 114 -3.93 -10.71 -5.06
CA GLU A 114 -3.98 -11.15 -6.45
C GLU A 114 -4.64 -10.08 -7.35
N GLU A 115 -5.76 -9.48 -6.91
CA GLU A 115 -6.38 -8.35 -7.60
C GLU A 115 -5.42 -7.15 -7.72
N PHE A 116 -4.66 -6.87 -6.66
CA PHE A 116 -3.65 -5.82 -6.70
C PHE A 116 -2.53 -6.14 -7.68
N GLU A 117 -1.96 -7.35 -7.65
CA GLU A 117 -0.92 -7.81 -8.56
C GLU A 117 -1.38 -7.74 -10.03
N ASN A 118 -2.61 -8.16 -10.31
CA ASN A 118 -3.22 -8.05 -11.64
C ASN A 118 -3.40 -6.59 -12.09
N THR A 119 -3.67 -5.67 -11.15
CA THR A 119 -3.84 -4.24 -11.46
C THR A 119 -2.53 -3.44 -11.46
N GLN A 120 -1.40 -4.00 -10.99
CA GLN A 120 -0.10 -3.31 -10.99
C GLN A 120 0.34 -2.85 -12.38
N CYS A 121 0.14 -3.70 -13.39
CA CYS A 121 0.47 -3.37 -14.77
C CYS A 121 -0.27 -2.10 -15.24
N LEU A 122 -1.55 -1.96 -14.87
CA LEU A 122 -2.35 -0.79 -15.21
C LEU A 122 -1.82 0.50 -14.53
N TYR A 123 -1.34 0.42 -13.28
CA TYR A 123 -0.70 1.57 -12.63
C TYR A 123 0.57 1.98 -13.36
N TYR A 124 1.44 1.04 -13.75
CA TYR A 124 2.66 1.36 -14.48
C TYR A 124 2.36 1.97 -15.86
N ILE A 125 1.35 1.45 -16.55
CA ILE A 125 0.88 2.04 -17.81
C ILE A 125 0.37 3.47 -17.57
N ALA A 126 -0.46 3.70 -16.55
CA ALA A 126 -0.98 5.03 -16.24
C ALA A 126 0.13 6.04 -15.87
N ILE A 127 1.13 5.60 -15.09
CA ILE A 127 2.32 6.39 -14.75
C ILE A 127 3.13 6.70 -16.01
N GLY A 128 3.37 5.71 -16.87
CA GLY A 128 4.09 5.89 -18.12
C GLY A 128 3.40 6.86 -19.08
N VAL A 129 2.08 6.70 -19.25
CA VAL A 129 1.25 7.59 -20.09
C VAL A 129 1.24 9.01 -19.55
N SER A 130 1.02 9.21 -18.24
CA SER A 130 1.03 10.55 -17.64
C SER A 130 2.39 11.23 -17.73
N LEU A 131 3.49 10.49 -17.56
CA LEU A 131 4.84 11.01 -17.77
C LEU A 131 5.08 11.41 -19.22
N PHE A 132 4.67 10.57 -20.17
CA PHE A 132 4.78 10.85 -21.60
C PHE A 132 4.02 12.11 -22.00
N PHE A 133 2.78 12.27 -21.54
CA PHE A 133 2.00 13.49 -21.76
C PHE A 133 2.64 14.72 -21.12
N SER A 134 3.21 14.59 -19.91
CA SER A 134 3.95 15.67 -19.25
C SER A 134 5.11 16.14 -20.11
N ILE A 135 5.89 15.21 -20.68
CA ILE A 135 7.01 15.56 -21.56
C ILE A 135 6.52 16.28 -22.82
N ILE A 136 5.51 15.75 -23.51
CA ILE A 136 4.99 16.35 -24.75
C ILE A 136 4.39 17.73 -24.49
N CYS A 137 3.51 17.86 -23.49
CA CYS A 137 2.88 19.14 -23.16
C CYS A 137 3.92 20.16 -22.70
N GLY A 138 4.93 19.76 -21.92
CA GLY A 138 6.03 20.62 -21.50
C GLY A 138 6.86 21.12 -22.68
N LEU A 139 7.21 20.24 -23.63
CA LEU A 139 7.93 20.61 -24.85
C LEU A 139 7.13 21.57 -25.73
N LEU A 140 5.84 21.29 -25.94
CA LEU A 140 4.95 22.14 -26.72
C LEU A 140 4.77 23.51 -26.06
N TRP A 141 4.52 23.54 -24.76
CA TRP A 141 4.40 24.78 -23.99
C TRP A 141 5.68 25.60 -24.09
N TYR A 142 6.84 24.98 -23.90
CA TYR A 142 8.12 25.67 -23.98
C TYR A 142 8.39 26.24 -25.39
N CYS A 143 8.21 25.41 -26.43
CA CYS A 143 8.56 25.80 -27.79
C CYS A 143 7.61 26.83 -28.38
N LYS A 144 6.31 26.76 -28.05
CA LYS A 144 5.28 27.62 -28.65
C LYS A 144 5.03 28.92 -27.88
N SER A 145 5.09 28.86 -26.55
CA SER A 145 4.68 29.96 -25.69
C SER A 145 5.87 30.53 -24.90
N GLN A 146 6.47 29.71 -24.02
CA GLN A 146 7.48 30.18 -23.07
C GLN A 146 8.70 30.81 -23.74
N LYS A 147 9.21 30.19 -24.82
CA LYS A 147 10.39 30.71 -25.54
C LYS A 147 10.19 32.12 -26.08
N PHE A 148 8.95 32.49 -26.45
CA PHE A 148 8.64 33.83 -26.92
C PHE A 148 8.53 34.82 -25.76
N GLU A 149 7.85 34.43 -24.68
CA GLU A 149 7.73 35.24 -23.46
C GLU A 149 9.11 35.53 -22.82
N ASP A 150 9.99 34.53 -22.76
CA ASP A 150 11.35 34.66 -22.24
C ASP A 150 12.18 35.67 -23.05
N ARG A 151 12.03 35.66 -24.39
CA ARG A 151 12.71 36.61 -25.28
C ARG A 151 12.23 38.04 -25.03
N ILE A 152 10.92 38.26 -24.93
CA ILE A 152 10.35 39.59 -24.64
C ILE A 152 10.82 40.08 -23.28
N THR A 153 10.77 39.22 -22.27
CA THR A 153 11.18 39.56 -20.90
C THR A 153 12.65 39.96 -20.85
N LYS A 154 13.51 39.24 -21.56
CA LYS A 154 14.94 39.57 -21.67
C LYS A 154 15.17 40.92 -22.35
N LEU A 155 14.45 41.23 -23.43
CA LEU A 155 14.56 42.52 -24.12
C LEU A 155 14.13 43.67 -23.20
N ARG A 156 12.97 43.55 -22.52
CA ARG A 156 12.48 44.56 -21.57
C ARG A 156 13.45 44.81 -20.42
N TYR A 157 14.08 43.75 -19.91
CA TYR A 157 15.10 43.87 -18.87
C TYR A 157 16.32 44.68 -19.35
N LEU A 158 16.80 44.42 -20.58
CA LEU A 158 17.93 45.16 -21.15
C LEU A 158 17.61 46.65 -21.38
N GLU A 159 16.41 46.96 -21.88
CA GLU A 159 15.96 48.35 -22.05
C GLU A 159 15.88 49.09 -20.70
N MET A 160 15.34 48.45 -19.67
CA MET A 160 15.25 49.03 -18.34
C MET A 160 16.63 49.29 -17.74
N LYS A 161 17.57 48.36 -17.94
CA LYS A 161 18.96 48.52 -17.50
C LYS A 161 19.65 49.69 -18.19
N GLN A 162 19.44 49.88 -19.49
CA GLN A 162 19.99 51.03 -20.23
C GLN A 162 19.44 52.36 -19.71
N LYS A 163 18.14 52.43 -19.40
CA LYS A 163 17.52 53.65 -18.84
C LYS A 163 18.05 54.04 -17.46
N LEU A 164 18.46 53.07 -16.64
CA LEU A 164 19.03 53.33 -15.31
C LEU A 164 20.49 53.82 -15.36
N GLN A 165 21.16 53.68 -16.51
CA GLN A 165 22.55 54.10 -16.71
C GLN A 165 22.67 55.49 -17.36
N GLN A 166 21.55 56.08 -17.78
CA GLN A 166 21.44 57.44 -18.31
C GLN A 166 20.98 58.39 -17.21
#